data_AF-A0A150ST15-F1
#
_entry.id   AF-A0A150ST15-F1
#
_cell.length_a   1.000
_cell.length_b   1.000
_cell.length_c   1.000
_cell.angle_alpha   90.00
_cell.angle_beta   90.00
_cell.angle_gamma   90.00
#
_symmetry.space_group_name_H-M   'P 1'
#
loop_
_entity.id
_entity.type
_entity.pdbx_description
1 polymer ?
#
loop_
_entity_poly.entity_id
_entity_poly.type
_entity_poly.pdbx_seq_one_letter_code
_entity_poly.pdbx_strand_id
1 'polypeptide(L)'
;MTNLFNLNRLHRIYAALGLLACAAFAPACVAEGVTGDDEAELAAGGEETELVDSASSAITDGITASAWMRTRTVSLGNCTGVIISRNHVLTSARCKPVAGSTTVRFYSTSDTPNATVIGVTTVTFKAGVDPWNDDFEDTAGDYADMAVLTLASPIPSTSAVAGIDLNYPGEDGSGIQVGRGNHNGTVNTTNALKYATNGLYSDNVDDGYFYTNDELADPGDAGGPIFTHGPFLSGVLSTNTWVAFATRNKYTSTLYHFNWLLDRIGYTGNSSYSQTLQNRFIDGWPYDLINGDLRTCKYACEHDAQCIAYTHVAAPENDCYLFDNMGDGPVTFSGGTVGIK
;
A
#
# COMPACT_ATOMS: atom_id res chain seq x y z
N MET A 1 -5.97 -48.78 -5.45
CA MET A 1 -5.39 -47.84 -4.47
C MET A 1 -5.07 -46.55 -5.22
N THR A 2 -6.05 -45.93 -5.91
CA THR A 2 -7.02 -44.92 -5.43
C THR A 2 -6.39 -43.70 -4.77
N ASN A 3 -6.23 -42.68 -5.62
CA ASN A 3 -5.86 -41.29 -5.33
C ASN A 3 -6.83 -40.63 -4.36
N LEU A 4 -6.30 -39.89 -3.39
CA LEU A 4 -7.05 -39.14 -2.39
C LEU A 4 -6.30 -37.87 -2.00
N PHE A 5 -6.12 -36.94 -2.93
CA PHE A 5 -5.78 -35.53 -2.64
C PHE A 5 -6.34 -34.64 -3.75
N ASN A 6 -7.63 -34.31 -3.65
CA ASN A 6 -8.25 -33.20 -4.36
C ASN A 6 -9.65 -32.93 -3.76
N LEU A 7 -9.69 -32.33 -2.58
CA LEU A 7 -10.91 -31.83 -1.94
C LEU A 7 -10.58 -30.53 -1.22
N ASN A 8 -10.50 -29.43 -1.98
CA ASN A 8 -10.73 -28.05 -1.51
C ASN A 8 -10.95 -27.07 -2.68
N ARG A 9 -11.81 -27.45 -3.64
CA ARG A 9 -12.29 -26.55 -4.71
C ARG A 9 -13.78 -26.80 -5.01
N LEU A 10 -14.64 -26.59 -4.02
CA LEU A 10 -16.09 -26.73 -4.19
C LEU A 10 -16.83 -25.66 -3.38
N HIS A 11 -16.73 -24.40 -3.82
CA HIS A 11 -17.64 -23.31 -3.39
C HIS A 11 -17.91 -22.26 -4.49
N ARG A 12 -17.92 -22.65 -5.76
CA ARG A 12 -18.34 -21.74 -6.85
C ARG A 12 -19.16 -22.43 -7.94
N ILE A 13 -20.30 -23.03 -7.60
CA ILE A 13 -21.40 -23.30 -8.57
C ILE A 13 -22.75 -23.30 -7.81
N TYR A 14 -23.36 -22.12 -7.64
CA TYR A 14 -24.82 -21.98 -7.47
C TYR A 14 -25.26 -20.62 -8.00
N ALA A 15 -25.31 -20.49 -9.33
CA ALA A 15 -25.99 -19.38 -10.01
C ALA A 15 -26.50 -19.83 -11.38
N ALA A 16 -27.34 -20.87 -11.42
CA ALA A 16 -28.13 -21.22 -12.59
C ALA A 16 -29.16 -22.31 -12.25
N LEU A 17 -30.28 -21.94 -11.61
CA LEU A 17 -31.55 -22.68 -11.68
C LEU A 17 -32.63 -21.91 -10.90
N GLY A 18 -33.52 -21.24 -11.63
CA GLY A 18 -34.60 -20.46 -11.03
C GLY A 18 -35.56 -19.88 -12.08
N LEU A 19 -35.98 -20.69 -13.04
CA LEU A 19 -37.02 -20.36 -14.01
C LEU A 19 -38.06 -21.50 -13.97
N LEU A 20 -39.16 -21.31 -13.23
CA LEU A 20 -40.52 -21.63 -13.69
C LEU A 20 -41.60 -21.27 -12.64
N ALA A 21 -42.70 -20.73 -13.17
CA ALA A 21 -44.07 -20.77 -12.69
C ALA A 21 -44.50 -19.79 -11.57
N CYS A 22 -45.11 -18.68 -12.00
CA CYS A 22 -46.52 -18.42 -11.69
C CYS A 22 -47.08 -17.35 -12.64
N ALA A 23 -47.86 -17.81 -13.62
CA ALA A 23 -48.81 -16.99 -14.36
C ALA A 23 -50.21 -17.27 -13.78
N ALA A 24 -50.92 -16.24 -13.33
CA ALA A 24 -52.35 -16.04 -13.56
C ALA A 24 -52.88 -14.82 -12.78
N PHE A 25 -53.86 -14.16 -13.40
CA PHE A 25 -54.78 -13.14 -12.90
C PHE A 25 -54.42 -11.67 -13.18
N ALA A 26 -54.94 -11.20 -14.32
CA ALA A 26 -55.38 -9.82 -14.53
C ALA A 26 -56.63 -9.52 -13.63
N PRO A 27 -57.00 -8.25 -13.37
CA PRO A 27 -57.63 -7.43 -14.41
C PRO A 27 -57.18 -5.96 -14.45
N ALA A 28 -57.57 -5.32 -15.55
CA ALA A 28 -57.40 -3.92 -15.90
C ALA A 28 -57.93 -2.93 -14.85
N CYS A 29 -57.21 -1.82 -14.67
CA CYS A 29 -57.77 -0.54 -14.27
C CYS A 29 -57.21 0.58 -15.15
N VAL A 30 -58.15 1.39 -15.61
CA VAL A 30 -58.04 2.63 -16.37
C VAL A 30 -57.71 3.79 -15.41
N ALA A 31 -56.87 4.73 -15.83
CA ALA A 31 -56.91 6.16 -15.45
C ALA A 31 -55.92 6.90 -16.38
N GLU A 32 -56.38 7.61 -17.41
CA GLU A 32 -56.79 9.03 -17.38
C GLU A 32 -55.70 9.98 -16.89
N GLY A 33 -55.32 10.90 -17.78
CA GLY A 33 -54.23 11.83 -17.58
C GLY A 33 -54.57 13.00 -16.68
N VAL A 34 -53.50 13.67 -16.25
CA VAL A 34 -53.54 15.07 -15.82
C VAL A 34 -52.25 15.71 -16.32
N THR A 35 -52.41 16.62 -17.28
CA THR A 35 -51.51 17.75 -17.52
C THR A 35 -51.66 18.71 -16.35
N GLY A 36 -50.56 19.01 -15.66
CA GLY A 36 -50.51 20.00 -14.59
C GLY A 36 -49.14 20.65 -14.57
N ASP A 37 -49.12 21.89 -15.02
CA ASP A 37 -48.01 22.83 -14.93
C ASP A 37 -47.67 23.15 -13.46
N ASP A 38 -46.55 23.86 -13.29
CA ASP A 38 -46.07 24.54 -12.07
C ASP A 38 -45.10 23.77 -11.15
N GLU A 39 -43.93 23.40 -11.67
CA GLU A 39 -42.73 23.31 -10.83
C GLU A 39 -42.11 24.71 -10.73
N ALA A 40 -42.48 25.35 -9.62
CA ALA A 40 -41.99 26.65 -9.20
C ALA A 40 -40.46 26.66 -9.06
N GLU A 41 -39.88 27.63 -9.75
CA GLU A 41 -38.59 28.24 -9.53
C GLU A 41 -38.29 28.41 -8.02
N LEU A 42 -37.41 27.55 -7.49
CA LEU A 42 -36.78 27.73 -6.18
C LEU A 42 -35.29 28.01 -6.39
N ALA A 43 -35.04 29.20 -6.96
CA ALA A 43 -33.76 29.87 -6.87
C ALA A 43 -33.68 30.62 -5.53
N ALA A 44 -32.98 30.04 -4.57
CA ALA A 44 -32.32 30.74 -3.49
C ALA A 44 -31.06 29.92 -3.19
N GLY A 45 -29.87 30.34 -3.60
CA GLY A 45 -29.30 31.59 -3.14
C GLY A 45 -28.67 31.38 -1.75
N GLY A 46 -27.87 30.32 -1.61
CA GLY A 46 -26.90 30.15 -0.54
C GLY A 46 -25.57 29.91 -1.21
N GLU A 47 -24.86 31.00 -1.53
CA GLU A 47 -23.41 30.97 -1.70
C GLU A 47 -22.85 30.62 -0.31
N GLU A 48 -22.92 29.33 0.04
CA GLU A 48 -22.01 28.79 1.03
C GLU A 48 -20.64 28.93 0.37
N THR A 49 -20.03 30.07 0.66
CA THR A 49 -18.61 30.09 0.97
C THR A 49 -18.45 29.07 2.09
N GLU A 50 -18.34 27.81 1.67
CA GLU A 50 -17.76 26.76 2.47
C GLU A 50 -16.37 27.32 2.76
N LEU A 51 -16.28 28.01 3.90
CA LEU A 51 -15.05 28.23 4.59
C LEU A 51 -14.60 26.80 4.88
N VAL A 52 -13.86 26.24 3.92
CA VAL A 52 -13.03 25.05 4.09
C VAL A 52 -12.01 25.46 5.13
N ASP A 53 -12.47 25.50 6.39
CA ASP A 53 -11.63 25.63 7.55
C ASP A 53 -10.89 24.31 7.57
N SER A 54 -9.71 24.37 6.97
CA SER A 54 -8.79 23.30 6.62
C SER A 54 -8.09 22.75 7.86
N ALA A 55 -8.86 22.70 8.96
CA ALA A 55 -8.49 22.28 10.29
C ALA A 55 -9.08 20.90 10.59
N SER A 56 -9.00 19.96 9.64
CA SER A 56 -9.07 18.54 10.01
C SER A 56 -7.73 18.15 10.64
N SER A 57 -7.80 17.38 11.73
CA SER A 57 -6.67 17.09 12.60
C SER A 57 -5.85 15.93 12.04
N ALA A 58 -4.53 16.12 11.88
CA ALA A 58 -3.56 15.05 11.71
C ALA A 58 -3.68 14.04 12.81
N ILE A 59 -3.17 12.83 12.53
CA ILE A 59 -3.17 11.66 13.40
C ILE A 59 -3.82 11.96 14.75
N THR A 60 -5.16 11.94 14.71
CA THR A 60 -6.00 12.44 15.80
C THR A 60 -5.77 11.55 17.00
N ASP A 61 -5.52 12.17 18.16
CA ASP A 61 -5.11 11.48 19.38
C ASP A 61 -3.83 10.63 19.22
N GLY A 62 -3.02 10.96 18.21
CA GLY A 62 -1.74 10.31 17.96
C GLY A 62 -0.73 10.56 19.08
N ILE A 63 0.16 9.59 19.23
CA ILE A 63 1.31 9.67 20.11
C ILE A 63 2.60 9.86 19.30
N THR A 64 3.67 10.30 19.96
CA THR A 64 4.96 10.56 19.29
C THR A 64 5.46 9.30 18.57
N ALA A 65 5.81 9.45 17.29
CA ALA A 65 6.35 8.36 16.47
C ALA A 65 7.57 7.73 17.14
N SER A 66 7.60 6.40 17.21
CA SER A 66 8.72 5.65 17.78
C SER A 66 9.99 5.72 16.91
N ALA A 67 11.15 5.33 17.44
CA ALA A 67 12.42 5.44 16.72
C ALA A 67 12.42 4.69 15.37
N TRP A 68 11.83 3.51 15.29
CA TRP A 68 11.82 2.74 14.04
C TRP A 68 10.95 3.39 12.95
N MET A 69 9.89 4.11 13.33
CA MET A 69 9.05 4.88 12.41
C MET A 69 9.81 6.12 11.92
N ARG A 70 10.36 6.90 12.86
CA ARG A 70 11.10 8.14 12.55
C ARG A 70 12.24 7.90 11.57
N THR A 71 13.00 6.83 11.76
CA THR A 71 14.14 6.50 10.90
C THR A 71 13.74 6.12 9.47
N ARG A 72 12.46 5.84 9.19
CA ARG A 72 11.92 5.48 7.87
C ARG A 72 11.06 6.56 7.23
N THR A 73 10.57 7.50 8.01
CA THR A 73 9.73 8.59 7.55
C THR A 73 10.56 9.85 7.26
N VAL A 74 10.07 10.73 6.41
CA VAL A 74 10.70 12.01 6.09
C VAL A 74 9.66 13.13 6.01
N SER A 75 10.12 14.38 6.21
CA SER A 75 9.33 15.58 5.97
C SER A 75 9.67 16.17 4.60
N LEU A 76 8.63 16.53 3.85
CA LEU A 76 8.73 17.23 2.56
C LEU A 76 8.30 18.70 2.65
N GLY A 77 8.19 19.24 3.87
CA GLY A 77 7.70 20.60 4.11
C GLY A 77 6.20 20.67 4.32
N ASN A 78 5.38 20.39 3.31
CA ASN A 78 3.91 20.37 3.40
C ASN A 78 3.30 18.96 3.30
N CYS A 79 4.14 17.94 3.13
CA CYS A 79 3.76 16.54 3.14
C CYS A 79 4.68 15.67 3.99
N THR A 80 4.33 14.40 4.08
CA THR A 80 5.12 13.32 4.65
C THR A 80 5.59 12.39 3.52
N GLY A 81 6.67 11.65 3.75
CA GLY A 81 7.11 10.58 2.85
C GLY A 81 7.77 9.44 3.60
N VAL A 82 8.09 8.36 2.90
CA VAL A 82 8.72 7.15 3.45
C VAL A 82 9.90 6.72 2.59
N ILE A 83 10.98 6.29 3.24
CA ILE A 83 12.21 5.85 2.60
C ILE A 83 12.01 4.43 2.09
N ILE A 84 12.02 4.25 0.76
CA ILE A 84 11.82 2.95 0.11
C ILE A 84 13.10 2.37 -0.51
N SER A 85 14.19 3.16 -0.56
CA SER A 85 15.54 2.66 -0.83
C SER A 85 16.59 3.68 -0.39
N ARG A 86 17.87 3.35 -0.57
CA ARG A 86 18.99 4.22 -0.20
C ARG A 86 18.95 5.62 -0.84
N ASN A 87 18.38 5.75 -2.04
CA ASN A 87 18.31 7.01 -2.78
C ASN A 87 16.88 7.41 -3.15
N HIS A 88 15.85 6.76 -2.60
CA HIS A 88 14.46 7.01 -3.00
C HIS A 88 13.52 7.15 -1.82
N VAL A 89 12.61 8.12 -1.94
CA VAL A 89 11.49 8.37 -1.04
C VAL A 89 10.19 8.20 -1.81
N LEU A 90 9.20 7.56 -1.21
CA LEU A 90 7.83 7.50 -1.70
C LEU A 90 6.98 8.54 -0.95
N THR A 91 6.09 9.20 -1.68
CA THR A 91 5.08 10.12 -1.13
C THR A 91 3.84 10.09 -2.02
N SER A 92 2.83 10.90 -1.72
CA SER A 92 1.65 11.10 -2.57
C SER A 92 1.97 12.04 -3.74
N ALA A 93 1.38 11.81 -4.91
CA ALA A 93 1.49 12.72 -6.05
C ALA A 93 0.82 14.07 -5.78
N ARG A 94 -0.27 14.09 -5.00
CA ARG A 94 -0.99 15.29 -4.53
C ARG A 94 -0.11 16.26 -3.76
N CYS A 95 0.99 15.79 -3.18
CA CYS A 95 2.01 16.64 -2.59
C CYS A 95 2.72 17.57 -3.60
N LYS A 96 2.48 17.35 -4.90
CA LYS A 96 3.02 18.11 -6.03
C LYS A 96 4.54 18.32 -5.92
N PRO A 97 5.34 17.28 -5.64
CA PRO A 97 6.79 17.43 -5.55
C PRO A 97 7.37 17.83 -6.90
N VAL A 98 8.39 18.70 -6.89
CA VAL A 98 9.05 19.22 -8.08
C VAL A 98 10.55 19.02 -7.95
N ALA A 99 11.17 18.43 -8.97
CA ALA A 99 12.60 18.21 -9.02
C ALA A 99 13.37 19.54 -8.96
N GLY A 100 14.44 19.60 -8.17
CA GLY A 100 15.26 20.79 -7.97
C GLY A 100 14.72 21.80 -6.95
N SER A 101 13.44 21.75 -6.57
CA SER A 101 12.87 22.63 -5.54
C SER A 101 12.40 21.88 -4.29
N THR A 102 11.91 20.64 -4.42
CA THR A 102 11.55 19.80 -3.28
C THR A 102 12.81 19.37 -2.52
N THR A 103 12.74 19.45 -1.20
CA THR A 103 13.77 18.95 -0.30
C THR A 103 13.18 17.97 0.70
N VAL A 104 14.01 17.03 1.15
CA VAL A 104 13.66 15.98 2.10
C VAL A 104 14.42 16.23 3.39
N ARG A 105 13.71 16.24 4.52
CA ARG A 105 14.29 16.33 5.87
C ARG A 105 14.06 15.01 6.61
N PHE A 106 15.10 14.51 7.25
CA PHE A 106 15.06 13.21 7.94
C PHE A 106 14.85 13.41 9.44
N TYR A 107 14.16 12.45 10.07
CA TYR A 107 14.06 12.35 11.52
C TYR A 107 15.17 11.39 11.98
N SER A 108 16.21 11.90 12.65
CA SER A 108 17.31 11.05 13.12
C SER A 108 17.02 10.49 14.51
N THR A 109 17.00 11.37 15.51
CA THR A 109 16.91 11.01 16.93
C THR A 109 15.70 11.62 17.62
N SER A 110 15.20 12.75 17.12
CA SER A 110 13.97 13.42 17.61
C SER A 110 12.78 13.16 16.70
N ASP A 111 11.60 13.42 17.25
CA ASP A 111 10.31 13.49 16.56
C ASP A 111 10.17 14.70 15.64
N THR A 112 11.01 15.71 15.81
CA THR A 112 11.16 16.81 14.86
C THR A 112 12.29 16.52 13.86
N PRO A 113 12.18 16.96 12.60
CA PRO A 113 13.22 16.71 11.60
C PRO A 113 14.44 17.55 11.93
N ASN A 114 15.49 16.89 12.44
CA ASN A 114 16.70 17.51 12.97
C ASN A 114 17.96 17.16 12.17
N ALA A 115 17.82 16.42 11.08
CA ALA A 115 18.93 15.92 10.28
C ALA A 115 19.13 16.70 8.98
N THR A 116 20.14 16.27 8.21
CA THR A 116 20.52 16.82 6.91
C THR A 116 19.33 16.96 5.97
N VAL A 117 19.25 18.09 5.29
CA VAL A 117 18.29 18.32 4.21
C VAL A 117 18.91 17.82 2.90
N ILE A 118 18.21 16.96 2.18
CA ILE A 118 18.66 16.42 0.87
C ILE A 118 17.72 16.92 -0.22
N GLY A 119 18.28 17.44 -1.31
CA GLY A 119 17.49 17.87 -2.48
C GLY A 119 16.96 16.69 -3.29
N VAL A 120 15.82 16.88 -3.95
CA VAL A 120 15.26 15.92 -4.91
C VAL A 120 15.75 16.24 -6.32
N THR A 121 16.37 15.28 -7.00
CA THR A 121 16.89 15.44 -8.37
C THR A 121 15.90 15.00 -9.44
N THR A 122 15.02 14.07 -9.11
CA THR A 122 14.03 13.53 -10.04
C THR A 122 12.76 13.20 -9.28
N VAL A 123 11.62 13.50 -9.90
CA VAL A 123 10.29 13.12 -9.43
C VAL A 123 9.69 12.24 -10.51
N THR A 124 9.15 11.08 -10.13
CA THR A 124 8.47 10.20 -11.07
C THR A 124 7.10 9.85 -10.53
N PHE A 125 6.07 10.25 -11.28
CA PHE A 125 4.70 9.80 -11.10
C PHE A 125 4.46 8.52 -11.89
N LYS A 126 3.43 7.76 -11.53
CA LYS A 126 2.98 6.66 -12.37
C LYS A 126 2.39 7.23 -13.67
N ALA A 127 2.52 6.50 -14.78
CA ALA A 127 1.98 6.97 -16.06
C ALA A 127 0.45 7.14 -15.93
N GLY A 128 -0.09 8.27 -16.41
CA GLY A 128 -1.50 8.65 -16.27
C GLY A 128 -1.71 9.72 -15.20
N VAL A 129 -1.01 9.60 -14.08
CA VAL A 129 -1.16 10.52 -12.95
C VAL A 129 -0.67 11.93 -13.30
N ASP A 130 -1.56 12.91 -13.15
CA ASP A 130 -1.31 14.33 -13.32
C ASP A 130 -1.83 15.10 -12.10
N PRO A 131 -0.97 15.30 -11.07
CA PRO A 131 -1.41 15.93 -9.85
C PRO A 131 -1.81 17.40 -10.05
N TRP A 132 -1.37 18.07 -11.13
CA TRP A 132 -1.73 19.48 -11.37
C TRP A 132 -3.17 19.66 -11.85
N ASN A 133 -3.76 18.61 -12.41
CA ASN A 133 -5.17 18.56 -12.79
C ASN A 133 -6.00 17.71 -11.81
N ASP A 134 -5.43 17.39 -10.64
CA ASP A 134 -6.01 16.51 -9.63
C ASP A 134 -6.44 15.14 -10.18
N ASP A 135 -5.72 14.66 -11.21
CA ASP A 135 -5.87 13.32 -11.78
C ASP A 135 -4.86 12.37 -11.12
N PHE A 136 -5.40 11.37 -10.42
CA PHE A 136 -4.63 10.42 -9.64
C PHE A 136 -4.83 8.98 -10.11
N GLU A 137 -5.41 8.79 -11.29
CA GLU A 137 -5.53 7.48 -11.92
C GLU A 137 -4.35 7.25 -12.86
N ASP A 138 -3.94 5.99 -13.01
CA ASP A 138 -2.93 5.61 -13.98
C ASP A 138 -3.53 5.42 -15.38
N THR A 139 -2.71 5.07 -16.36
CA THR A 139 -3.19 4.83 -17.74
C THR A 139 -4.17 3.66 -17.89
N ALA A 140 -4.28 2.78 -16.90
CA ALA A 140 -5.25 1.69 -16.86
C ALA A 140 -6.56 2.08 -16.14
N GLY A 141 -6.63 3.27 -15.54
CA GLY A 141 -7.76 3.74 -14.74
C GLY A 141 -7.65 3.33 -13.26
N ASP A 142 -6.53 2.75 -12.84
CA ASP A 142 -6.32 2.33 -11.46
C ASP A 142 -5.80 3.49 -10.61
N TYR A 143 -6.22 3.55 -9.36
CA TYR A 143 -5.81 4.64 -8.49
C TYR A 143 -4.31 4.56 -8.16
N ALA A 144 -3.61 5.69 -8.29
CA ALA A 144 -2.18 5.76 -8.20
C ALA A 144 -1.65 7.11 -7.68
N ASP A 145 -2.29 7.70 -6.67
CA ASP A 145 -1.78 8.92 -6.01
C ASP A 145 -0.46 8.67 -5.27
N MET A 146 0.64 8.57 -6.01
CA MET A 146 1.98 8.33 -5.49
C MET A 146 3.07 8.92 -6.41
N ALA A 147 4.18 9.30 -5.79
CA ALA A 147 5.37 9.79 -6.46
C ALA A 147 6.63 9.20 -5.84
N VAL A 148 7.55 8.73 -6.68
CA VAL A 148 8.90 8.32 -6.27
C VAL A 148 9.86 9.49 -6.48
N LEU A 149 10.54 9.89 -5.42
CA LEU A 149 11.52 10.97 -5.39
C LEU A 149 12.92 10.40 -5.37
N THR A 150 13.76 10.75 -6.34
CA THR A 150 15.19 10.42 -6.34
C THR A 150 15.96 11.50 -5.59
N LEU A 151 16.77 11.09 -4.62
CA LEU A 151 17.56 11.96 -3.76
C LEU A 151 18.91 12.31 -4.40
N ALA A 152 19.38 13.54 -4.19
CA ALA A 152 20.69 14.01 -4.65
C ALA A 152 21.88 13.28 -3.98
N SER A 153 21.65 12.69 -2.81
CA SER A 153 22.61 11.89 -2.08
C SER A 153 21.91 10.76 -1.33
N PRO A 154 22.62 9.67 -0.98
CA PRO A 154 22.07 8.63 -0.14
C PRO A 154 21.46 9.14 1.17
N ILE A 155 20.48 8.41 1.68
CA ILE A 155 19.92 8.64 3.02
C ILE A 155 21.04 8.64 4.09
N PRO A 156 20.89 9.42 5.17
CA PRO A 156 21.83 9.40 6.29
C PRO A 156 21.94 8.01 6.93
N SER A 157 23.08 7.70 7.56
CA SER A 157 23.27 6.43 8.28
C SER A 157 22.35 6.26 9.50
N THR A 158 21.70 7.33 9.95
CA THR A 158 20.68 7.30 11.00
C THR A 158 19.30 6.90 10.47
N SER A 159 19.13 6.77 9.16
CA SER A 159 17.88 6.40 8.52
C SER A 159 17.88 4.94 8.07
N ALA A 160 16.69 4.38 7.93
CA ALA A 160 16.47 3.02 7.52
C ALA A 160 15.46 2.98 6.36
N VAL A 161 15.58 1.96 5.53
CA VAL A 161 14.61 1.67 4.47
C VAL A 161 13.41 0.95 5.08
N ALA A 162 12.20 1.32 4.66
CA ALA A 162 10.99 0.56 4.90
C ALA A 162 10.91 -0.59 3.89
N GLY A 163 10.58 -1.79 4.36
CA GLY A 163 10.18 -2.87 3.47
C GLY A 163 8.84 -2.52 2.83
N ILE A 164 8.57 -2.99 1.62
CA ILE A 164 7.26 -2.93 0.99
C ILE A 164 6.54 -4.21 1.36
N ASP A 165 5.33 -4.08 1.88
CA ASP A 165 4.53 -5.22 2.27
C ASP A 165 4.05 -5.99 1.04
N LEU A 166 4.25 -7.31 1.08
CA LEU A 166 3.78 -8.24 0.05
C LEU A 166 2.43 -8.86 0.39
N ASN A 167 1.98 -8.69 1.63
CA ASN A 167 0.79 -9.32 2.17
C ASN A 167 -0.12 -8.24 2.75
N TYR A 168 -1.06 -7.75 1.94
CA TYR A 168 -2.08 -6.86 2.46
C TYR A 168 -2.98 -7.63 3.45
N PRO A 169 -3.16 -7.17 4.70
CA PRO A 169 -3.83 -7.98 5.71
C PRO A 169 -5.35 -8.08 5.51
N GLY A 170 -5.95 -7.29 4.62
CA GLY A 170 -7.38 -7.29 4.35
C GLY A 170 -8.22 -6.51 5.37
N GLU A 171 -9.53 -6.69 5.28
CA GLU A 171 -10.53 -6.10 6.18
C GLU A 171 -10.27 -6.57 7.61
N ASP A 172 -10.52 -5.70 8.59
CA ASP A 172 -10.22 -5.91 10.02
C ASP A 172 -8.72 -6.06 10.35
N GLY A 173 -7.84 -5.99 9.35
CA GLY A 173 -6.41 -5.81 9.54
C GLY A 173 -6.11 -4.53 10.34
N SER A 174 -4.89 -4.42 10.88
CA SER A 174 -4.47 -3.22 11.60
C SER A 174 -3.27 -2.58 10.91
N GLY A 175 -3.28 -1.24 10.85
CA GLY A 175 -2.19 -0.45 10.30
C GLY A 175 -1.77 0.67 11.25
N ILE A 176 -0.48 0.97 11.24
CA ILE A 176 0.12 2.12 11.94
C ILE A 176 0.32 3.24 10.93
N GLN A 177 -0.51 4.26 11.03
CA GLN A 177 -0.40 5.49 10.24
C GLN A 177 0.64 6.39 10.86
N VAL A 178 1.51 7.01 10.06
CA VAL A 178 2.57 7.91 10.53
C VAL A 178 2.58 9.18 9.69
N GLY A 179 2.58 10.33 10.36
CA GLY A 179 2.32 11.61 9.71
C GLY A 179 2.79 12.80 10.52
N ARG A 180 3.01 13.93 9.83
CA ARG A 180 3.48 15.20 10.41
C ARG A 180 2.52 16.37 10.20
N GLY A 181 1.27 16.12 9.81
CA GLY A 181 0.24 17.15 9.64
C GLY A 181 -0.11 17.89 10.94
N ASN A 182 -1.24 18.60 10.97
CA ASN A 182 -1.69 19.42 12.09
C ASN A 182 -2.21 18.58 13.27
N HIS A 183 -1.57 18.59 14.43
CA HIS A 183 -2.01 17.74 15.54
C HIS A 183 -3.22 18.32 16.30
N ASN A 184 -4.34 17.57 16.36
CA ASN A 184 -5.54 17.94 17.13
C ASN A 184 -6.04 19.37 16.78
N GLY A 185 -6.18 19.65 15.48
CA GLY A 185 -6.62 20.94 14.95
C GLY A 185 -5.60 22.07 15.12
N THR A 186 -4.42 21.77 15.66
CA THR A 186 -3.35 22.74 15.91
C THR A 186 -2.24 22.58 14.89
N VAL A 187 -1.83 23.69 14.27
CA VAL A 187 -0.73 23.69 13.31
C VAL A 187 0.54 23.10 13.93
N ASN A 188 1.09 22.08 13.26
CA ASN A 188 2.33 21.42 13.69
C ASN A 188 3.57 22.20 13.24
N THR A 189 3.81 23.35 13.87
CA THR A 189 4.92 24.25 13.52
C THR A 189 6.31 23.62 13.71
N THR A 190 6.43 22.61 14.56
CA THR A 190 7.69 21.88 14.81
C THR A 190 7.94 20.76 13.80
N ASN A 191 6.94 20.43 12.97
CA ASN A 191 6.92 19.23 12.14
C ASN A 191 7.14 17.95 12.95
N ALA A 192 6.65 17.89 14.19
CA ALA A 192 6.75 16.69 15.01
C ALA A 192 5.98 15.53 14.36
N LEU A 193 6.61 14.36 14.31
CA LEU A 193 6.02 13.16 13.74
C LEU A 193 5.21 12.40 14.79
N LYS A 194 3.96 12.08 14.44
CA LYS A 194 3.07 11.27 15.28
C LYS A 194 2.68 9.98 14.57
N TYR A 195 2.09 9.07 15.33
CA TYR A 195 1.45 7.87 14.81
C TYR A 195 0.18 7.51 15.56
N ALA A 196 -0.72 6.81 14.89
CA ALA A 196 -1.86 6.13 15.48
C ALA A 196 -2.06 4.77 14.81
N THR A 197 -2.70 3.88 15.53
CA THR A 197 -3.15 2.59 15.00
C THR A 197 -4.59 2.73 14.53
N ASN A 198 -4.91 2.16 13.38
CA ASN A 198 -6.25 2.16 12.80
C ASN A 198 -6.55 0.78 12.24
N GLY A 199 -7.83 0.40 12.21
CA GLY A 199 -8.27 -0.77 11.46
C GLY A 199 -8.27 -0.50 9.96
N LEU A 200 -8.24 -1.55 9.16
CA LEU A 200 -8.43 -1.48 7.72
C LEU A 200 -9.89 -1.83 7.37
N TYR A 201 -10.44 -1.09 6.42
CA TYR A 201 -11.82 -1.26 5.96
C TYR A 201 -11.90 -2.07 4.66
N SER A 202 -10.92 -1.94 3.78
CA SER A 202 -10.91 -2.66 2.51
C SER A 202 -10.48 -4.11 2.69
N ASP A 203 -11.14 -5.03 2.00
CA ASP A 203 -10.81 -6.45 1.96
C ASP A 203 -9.67 -6.77 0.97
N ASN A 204 -9.50 -5.95 -0.06
CA ASN A 204 -8.48 -6.09 -1.09
C ASN A 204 -7.89 -4.73 -1.52
N VAL A 205 -6.96 -4.76 -2.48
CA VAL A 205 -6.27 -3.58 -3.03
C VAL A 205 -6.33 -3.52 -4.56
N ASP A 206 -7.29 -4.20 -5.17
CA ASP A 206 -7.34 -4.45 -6.63
C ASP A 206 -7.60 -3.17 -7.43
N ASP A 207 -8.11 -2.10 -6.80
CA ASP A 207 -8.30 -0.79 -7.44
C ASP A 207 -7.07 0.14 -7.26
N GLY A 208 -5.96 -0.35 -6.72
CA GLY A 208 -4.76 0.44 -6.43
C GLY A 208 -4.83 1.27 -5.15
N TYR A 209 -5.90 1.15 -4.35
CA TYR A 209 -6.07 1.83 -3.07
C TYR A 209 -6.73 0.94 -2.01
N PHE A 210 -6.73 1.42 -0.78
CA PHE A 210 -7.57 0.89 0.30
C PHE A 210 -7.96 1.98 1.30
N TYR A 211 -8.91 1.66 2.18
CA TYR A 211 -9.39 2.54 3.24
C TYR A 211 -9.03 2.02 4.64
N THR A 212 -8.94 2.95 5.58
CA THR A 212 -8.87 2.65 7.02
C THR A 212 -10.22 2.85 7.69
N ASN A 213 -10.39 2.38 8.93
CA ASN A 213 -11.68 2.43 9.59
C ASN A 213 -12.10 3.85 9.98
N ASP A 214 -11.15 4.61 10.50
CA ASP A 214 -11.38 5.97 10.97
C ASP A 214 -10.60 7.00 10.14
N GLU A 215 -11.12 8.22 10.02
CA GLU A 215 -10.35 9.37 9.53
C GLU A 215 -9.45 9.90 10.65
N LEU A 216 -8.27 9.31 10.80
CA LEU A 216 -7.31 9.78 11.80
C LEU A 216 -6.31 10.79 11.22
N ALA A 217 -6.06 10.79 9.91
CA ALA A 217 -5.07 11.65 9.26
C ALA A 217 -5.67 12.83 8.47
N ASP A 218 -4.87 13.88 8.26
CA ASP A 218 -5.27 15.12 7.57
C ASP A 218 -4.51 15.38 6.25
N PRO A 219 -4.78 16.48 5.52
CA PRO A 219 -4.04 16.82 4.29
C PRO A 219 -2.53 17.03 4.49
N GLY A 220 -2.07 17.46 5.67
CA GLY A 220 -0.64 17.64 5.98
C GLY A 220 0.11 16.33 6.22
N ASP A 221 -0.63 15.25 6.51
CA ASP A 221 -0.14 13.88 6.59
C ASP A 221 0.02 13.22 5.21
N ALA A 222 -0.47 13.85 4.12
CA ALA A 222 -0.42 13.27 2.78
C ALA A 222 0.99 12.79 2.41
N GLY A 223 1.05 11.62 1.77
CA GLY A 223 2.26 10.84 1.51
C GLY A 223 2.82 10.08 2.71
N GLY A 224 2.24 10.24 3.89
CA GLY A 224 2.61 9.52 5.11
C GLY A 224 2.36 8.02 4.99
N PRO A 225 3.26 7.17 5.51
CA PRO A 225 3.11 5.73 5.38
C PRO A 225 2.04 5.17 6.32
N ILE A 226 1.43 4.06 5.89
CA ILE A 226 0.78 3.10 6.79
C ILE A 226 1.56 1.78 6.79
N PHE A 227 1.90 1.30 7.98
CA PHE A 227 2.63 0.06 8.19
C PHE A 227 1.75 -1.02 8.81
N THR A 228 1.74 -2.23 8.26
CA THR A 228 0.82 -3.32 8.66
C THR A 228 1.50 -4.48 9.35
N HIS A 229 2.72 -4.84 8.93
CA HIS A 229 3.49 -5.95 9.51
C HIS A 229 4.79 -5.49 10.19
N GLY A 230 4.74 -4.43 10.99
CA GLY A 230 5.93 -3.83 11.61
C GLY A 230 6.55 -2.76 10.71
N PRO A 231 7.77 -2.91 10.18
CA PRO A 231 8.38 -1.90 9.31
C PRO A 231 7.98 -2.02 7.83
N PHE A 232 6.99 -2.86 7.51
CA PHE A 232 6.51 -3.09 6.14
C PHE A 232 5.40 -2.13 5.77
N LEU A 233 5.63 -1.41 4.67
CA LEU A 233 4.79 -0.36 4.11
C LEU A 233 3.69 -0.99 3.25
N SER A 234 2.43 -0.72 3.60
CA SER A 234 1.27 -1.15 2.79
C SER A 234 0.73 -0.06 1.87
N GLY A 235 0.95 1.20 2.21
CA GLY A 235 0.45 2.31 1.42
C GLY A 235 0.97 3.67 1.86
N VAL A 236 0.71 4.67 1.02
CA VAL A 236 0.93 6.09 1.35
C VAL A 236 -0.40 6.84 1.37
N LEU A 237 -0.58 7.71 2.36
CA LEU A 237 -1.80 8.48 2.52
C LEU A 237 -2.02 9.37 1.30
N SER A 238 -3.18 9.27 0.69
CA SER A 238 -3.57 10.14 -0.42
C SER A 238 -4.45 11.29 0.08
N THR A 239 -5.60 10.94 0.66
CA THR A 239 -6.66 11.87 1.06
C THR A 239 -7.58 11.21 2.08
N ASN A 240 -8.55 11.96 2.59
CA ASN A 240 -9.76 11.44 3.19
C ASN A 240 -10.87 11.31 2.13
N THR A 241 -11.82 10.40 2.32
CA THR A 241 -12.99 10.27 1.44
C THR A 241 -14.19 9.75 2.21
N TRP A 242 -15.39 10.12 1.79
CA TRP A 242 -16.64 9.62 2.37
C TRP A 242 -17.04 8.30 1.73
N VAL A 243 -16.98 7.20 2.48
CA VAL A 243 -17.35 5.86 2.02
C VAL A 243 -18.05 5.08 3.11
N ALA A 244 -19.13 4.38 2.75
CA ALA A 244 -19.93 3.57 3.67
C ALA A 244 -20.33 4.32 4.95
N PHE A 245 -20.89 5.52 4.78
CA PHE A 245 -21.45 6.37 5.85
C PHE A 245 -20.43 6.93 6.86
N ALA A 246 -19.14 6.90 6.54
CA ALA A 246 -18.09 7.53 7.34
C ALA A 246 -17.02 8.16 6.44
N THR A 247 -16.35 9.20 6.94
CA THR A 247 -15.10 9.66 6.33
C THR A 247 -13.98 8.71 6.75
N ARG A 248 -13.14 8.31 5.79
CA ARG A 248 -12.04 7.36 6.00
C ARG A 248 -10.79 7.86 5.30
N ASN A 249 -9.61 7.51 5.82
CA ASN A 249 -8.37 7.79 5.10
C ASN A 249 -8.21 6.78 3.94
N LYS A 250 -7.97 7.31 2.73
CA LYS A 250 -7.64 6.58 1.51
C LYS A 250 -6.13 6.52 1.33
N TYR A 251 -5.61 5.32 1.18
CA TYR A 251 -4.19 5.04 0.94
C TYR A 251 -3.99 4.48 -0.45
N THR A 252 -2.95 4.92 -1.15
CA THR A 252 -2.51 4.30 -2.39
C THR A 252 -1.69 3.05 -2.06
N SER A 253 -2.09 1.89 -2.59
CA SER A 253 -1.54 0.58 -2.25
C SER A 253 -0.14 0.36 -2.81
N THR A 254 0.84 0.06 -1.97
CA THR A 254 2.18 -0.30 -2.46
C THR A 254 2.25 -1.73 -3.00
N LEU A 255 1.37 -2.62 -2.54
CA LEU A 255 1.27 -3.98 -3.06
C LEU A 255 0.76 -3.99 -4.51
N TYR A 256 -0.30 -3.23 -4.80
CA TYR A 256 -0.83 -3.14 -6.16
C TYR A 256 0.21 -2.56 -7.14
N HIS A 257 0.94 -1.54 -6.68
CA HIS A 257 1.97 -0.86 -7.48
C HIS A 257 3.38 -1.44 -7.30
N PHE A 258 3.50 -2.64 -6.75
CA PHE A 258 4.77 -3.20 -6.28
C PHE A 258 5.83 -3.27 -7.38
N ASN A 259 5.49 -3.85 -8.54
CA ASN A 259 6.43 -3.96 -9.67
C ASN A 259 6.91 -2.61 -10.18
N TRP A 260 6.01 -1.63 -10.25
CA TRP A 260 6.37 -0.27 -10.63
C TRP A 260 7.33 0.34 -9.60
N LEU A 261 7.08 0.17 -8.30
CA LEU A 261 7.99 0.65 -7.26
C LEU A 261 9.38 0.03 -7.38
N LEU A 262 9.47 -1.29 -7.61
CA LEU A 262 10.73 -1.98 -7.81
C LEU A 262 11.50 -1.48 -9.05
N ASP A 263 10.80 -1.20 -10.15
CA ASP A 263 11.40 -0.57 -11.33
C ASP A 263 12.00 0.80 -10.98
N ARG A 264 11.25 1.64 -10.24
CA ARG A 264 11.66 3.01 -9.92
C ARG A 264 12.83 3.08 -8.97
N ILE A 265 12.94 2.17 -8.02
CA ILE A 265 14.12 2.11 -7.14
C ILE A 265 15.30 1.37 -7.77
N GLY A 266 15.15 0.83 -8.98
CA GLY A 266 16.18 0.06 -9.67
C GLY A 266 16.50 -1.26 -8.98
N TYR A 267 15.51 -1.88 -8.33
CA TYR A 267 15.73 -3.13 -7.61
C TYR A 267 15.85 -4.31 -8.59
N THR A 268 16.99 -4.99 -8.55
CA THR A 268 17.28 -6.19 -9.33
C THR A 268 17.33 -7.48 -8.48
N GLY A 269 17.32 -7.31 -7.16
CA GLY A 269 17.58 -8.33 -6.15
C GLY A 269 19.02 -8.83 -6.16
N ASN A 270 19.47 -9.28 -5.01
CA ASN A 270 20.71 -9.99 -4.83
C ASN A 270 20.60 -11.41 -5.42
N SER A 271 21.56 -11.80 -6.25
CA SER A 271 21.63 -13.16 -6.79
C SER A 271 22.05 -14.21 -5.75
N SER A 272 22.47 -13.80 -4.55
CA SER A 272 22.99 -14.70 -3.51
C SER A 272 21.98 -15.74 -3.00
N TYR A 273 20.68 -15.43 -3.10
CA TYR A 273 19.59 -16.34 -2.71
C TYR A 273 19.06 -17.19 -3.89
N SER A 274 19.56 -16.94 -5.10
CA SER A 274 19.11 -17.63 -6.32
C SER A 274 19.83 -18.97 -6.47
N GLN A 275 19.23 -20.04 -5.97
CA GLN A 275 19.43 -21.34 -6.62
C GLN A 275 18.39 -21.46 -7.72
N THR A 276 18.72 -20.94 -8.91
CA THR A 276 17.99 -21.32 -10.11
C THR A 276 18.12 -22.84 -10.20
N LEU A 277 17.03 -23.57 -9.97
CA LEU A 277 16.95 -25.03 -9.94
C LEU A 277 17.26 -25.61 -11.33
N GLN A 278 18.47 -25.42 -11.83
CA GLN A 278 18.97 -26.27 -12.90
C GLN A 278 19.55 -27.58 -12.36
N ASN A 279 19.89 -27.73 -11.06
CA ASN A 279 20.45 -29.01 -10.57
C ASN A 279 20.48 -29.29 -9.04
N ARG A 280 19.80 -28.55 -8.15
CA ARG A 280 19.78 -28.89 -6.71
C ARG A 280 18.38 -28.80 -6.13
N PHE A 281 17.71 -29.94 -5.96
CA PHE A 281 16.47 -29.98 -5.18
C PHE A 281 16.73 -29.41 -3.79
N ILE A 282 15.97 -28.39 -3.41
CA ILE A 282 15.86 -27.99 -2.01
C ILE A 282 14.98 -29.08 -1.38
N ASP A 283 15.59 -29.98 -0.63
CA ASP A 283 14.85 -30.99 0.13
C ASP A 283 14.15 -30.28 1.30
N GLY A 284 12.90 -29.87 1.10
CA GLY A 284 12.09 -29.16 2.09
C GLY A 284 10.73 -28.77 1.53
N TRP A 285 9.73 -28.65 2.42
CA TRP A 285 8.45 -28.05 2.04
C TRP A 285 8.60 -26.52 2.10
N PRO A 286 8.06 -25.79 1.12
CA PRO A 286 8.00 -24.34 1.23
C PRO A 286 7.13 -23.94 2.41
N TYR A 287 7.58 -22.97 3.20
CA TYR A 287 6.80 -22.46 4.33
C TYR A 287 5.80 -21.39 3.89
N ASP A 288 6.04 -20.74 2.74
CA ASP A 288 5.17 -19.72 2.18
C ASP A 288 5.12 -19.77 0.64
N LEU A 289 4.02 -19.25 0.09
CA LEU A 289 3.74 -19.12 -1.33
C LEU A 289 3.29 -17.69 -1.62
N ILE A 290 4.07 -17.00 -2.45
CA ILE A 290 3.78 -15.64 -2.89
C ILE A 290 3.58 -15.65 -4.41
N ASN A 291 2.60 -14.91 -4.90
CA ASN A 291 2.43 -14.71 -6.34
C ASN A 291 3.27 -13.52 -6.81
N GLY A 292 4.09 -13.71 -7.83
CA GLY A 292 4.89 -12.64 -8.40
C GLY A 292 6.00 -13.13 -9.32
N ASP A 293 6.61 -12.19 -10.03
CA ASP A 293 7.74 -12.52 -10.89
C ASP A 293 8.99 -12.89 -10.05
N LEU A 294 10.04 -13.34 -10.74
CA LEU A 294 11.32 -13.69 -10.11
C LEU A 294 11.86 -12.57 -9.20
N ARG A 295 11.59 -11.31 -9.53
CA ARG A 295 12.07 -10.17 -8.77
C ARG A 295 11.25 -9.99 -7.49
N THR A 296 9.94 -10.23 -7.52
CA THR A 296 9.12 -10.36 -6.31
C THR A 296 9.64 -11.47 -5.40
N CYS A 297 9.97 -12.65 -5.93
CA CYS A 297 10.49 -13.74 -5.10
C CYS A 297 11.80 -13.36 -4.40
N LYS A 298 12.72 -12.71 -5.13
CA LYS A 298 13.97 -12.19 -4.56
C LYS A 298 13.68 -11.19 -3.45
N TYR A 299 12.78 -10.25 -3.70
CA TYR A 299 12.40 -9.24 -2.73
C TYR A 299 11.85 -9.85 -1.45
N ALA A 300 10.89 -10.78 -1.59
CA ALA A 300 10.29 -11.49 -0.47
C ALA A 300 11.36 -12.18 0.38
N CYS A 301 12.22 -12.97 -0.25
CA CYS A 301 13.25 -13.72 0.46
C CYS A 301 14.29 -12.81 1.14
N GLU A 302 14.68 -11.70 0.50
CA GLU A 302 15.65 -10.75 1.08
C GLU A 302 15.11 -9.98 2.29
N HIS A 303 13.78 -9.86 2.40
CA HIS A 303 13.12 -9.11 3.47
C HIS A 303 12.47 -10.01 4.51
N ASP A 304 12.48 -11.32 4.31
CA ASP A 304 12.06 -12.30 5.31
C ASP A 304 13.29 -12.94 5.96
N ALA A 305 13.47 -12.71 7.27
CA ALA A 305 14.57 -13.27 8.04
C ALA A 305 14.55 -14.80 8.13
N GLN A 306 13.42 -15.44 7.85
CA GLN A 306 13.29 -16.90 7.79
C GLN A 306 13.75 -17.46 6.44
N CYS A 307 13.67 -16.66 5.36
CA CYS A 307 13.99 -17.14 4.04
C CYS A 307 15.49 -17.35 3.84
N ILE A 308 15.87 -18.57 3.47
CA ILE A 308 17.25 -18.91 3.08
C ILE A 308 17.37 -19.17 1.58
N ALA A 309 16.26 -19.49 0.91
CA ALA A 309 16.19 -19.76 -0.51
C ALA A 309 14.76 -19.60 -1.02
N TYR A 310 14.62 -19.42 -2.33
CA TYR A 310 13.32 -19.42 -3.00
C TYR A 310 13.38 -20.24 -4.30
N THR A 311 12.23 -20.72 -4.73
CA THR A 311 12.01 -21.28 -6.07
C THR A 311 10.96 -20.45 -6.78
N HIS A 312 11.29 -19.96 -7.98
CA HIS A 312 10.33 -19.28 -8.85
C HIS A 312 9.91 -20.21 -9.97
N VAL A 313 8.60 -20.45 -10.08
CA VAL A 313 8.02 -21.24 -11.16
C VAL A 313 7.33 -20.30 -12.14
N ALA A 314 8.02 -20.04 -13.26
CA ALA A 314 7.48 -19.29 -14.40
C ALA A 314 6.47 -20.16 -15.19
N ALA A 315 5.39 -20.57 -14.54
CA ALA A 315 4.20 -21.16 -15.13
C ALA A 315 3.00 -20.26 -14.75
N PRO A 316 1.76 -20.47 -15.22
CA PRO A 316 0.79 -19.39 -15.49
C PRO A 316 0.47 -18.46 -14.32
N GLU A 317 0.69 -18.90 -13.08
CA GLU A 317 0.39 -18.17 -11.85
C GLU A 317 1.58 -17.35 -11.32
N ASN A 318 2.81 -17.57 -11.85
CA ASN A 318 4.08 -17.00 -11.37
C ASN A 318 4.26 -17.20 -9.86
N ASP A 319 4.46 -18.45 -9.46
CA ASP A 319 4.58 -18.81 -8.05
C ASP A 319 6.00 -18.63 -7.53
N CYS A 320 6.12 -18.02 -6.35
CA CYS A 320 7.32 -17.95 -5.53
C CYS A 320 7.16 -18.82 -4.28
N TYR A 321 7.91 -19.91 -4.22
CA TYR A 321 7.98 -20.78 -3.06
C TYR A 321 9.16 -20.36 -2.18
N LEU A 322 8.92 -19.98 -0.92
CA LEU A 322 9.97 -19.59 0.02
C LEU A 322 10.33 -20.77 0.94
N PHE A 323 11.62 -20.92 1.23
CA PHE A 323 12.19 -22.00 2.04
C PHE A 323 12.98 -21.43 3.21
N ASP A 324 12.82 -22.03 4.39
CA ASP A 324 13.53 -21.67 5.61
C ASP A 324 14.57 -22.73 6.00
N ASN A 325 15.25 -22.51 7.12
CA ASN A 325 16.23 -23.44 7.67
C ASN A 325 15.62 -24.49 8.63
N MET A 326 14.29 -24.63 8.68
CA MET A 326 13.67 -25.58 9.61
C MET A 326 13.83 -27.00 9.05
N GLY A 327 14.86 -27.68 9.57
CA GLY A 327 15.23 -29.06 9.27
C GLY A 327 14.24 -30.12 9.79
N ASP A 328 12.94 -29.95 9.58
CA ASP A 328 11.90 -30.87 10.03
C ASP A 328 11.52 -31.90 8.94
N GLY A 329 12.48 -32.78 8.60
CA GLY A 329 12.29 -34.00 7.79
C GLY A 329 13.61 -34.61 7.30
N PRO A 330 13.82 -35.95 7.35
CA PRO A 330 15.15 -36.53 7.51
C PRO A 330 16.02 -36.34 6.27
N VAL A 331 17.12 -35.62 6.44
CA VAL A 331 18.24 -35.66 5.53
C VAL A 331 18.97 -37.01 5.71
N THR A 332 18.45 -38.07 5.12
CA THR A 332 19.29 -39.20 4.74
C THR A 332 20.03 -38.83 3.46
N PHE A 333 21.24 -38.28 3.60
CA PHE A 333 22.22 -38.33 2.52
C PHE A 333 22.62 -39.80 2.28
N SER A 334 21.81 -40.55 1.52
CA SER A 334 22.26 -41.81 0.93
C SER A 334 22.96 -41.50 -0.39
N GLY A 335 24.26 -41.15 -0.30
CA GLY A 335 25.15 -41.13 -1.46
C GLY A 335 25.84 -39.79 -1.70
N GLY A 336 26.93 -39.56 -0.99
CA GLY A 336 27.81 -38.41 -1.26
C GLY A 336 29.00 -38.42 -0.33
N THR A 337 30.09 -39.02 -0.79
CA THR A 337 31.37 -39.21 -0.10
C THR A 337 31.83 -37.94 0.62
N VAL A 338 32.21 -38.13 1.89
CA VAL A 338 32.92 -37.18 2.75
C VAL A 338 34.12 -36.60 2.02
N GLY A 339 34.15 -35.28 1.88
CA GLY A 339 35.29 -34.51 1.40
C GLY A 339 35.42 -33.22 2.20
N ILE A 340 36.35 -33.23 3.17
CA ILE A 340 36.69 -32.12 4.05
C ILE A 340 37.44 -31.03 3.27
N LYS A 341 36.89 -29.81 3.22
CA LYS A 341 37.48 -28.56 3.74
C LYS A 341 36.53 -27.39 3.50
#